data_AF-A0A2V7U3E3-F1
#
_entry.id   AF-A0A2V7U3E3-F1
#
_cell.length_a   1.000
_cell.length_b   1.000
_cell.length_c   1.000
_cell.angle_alpha   90.00
_cell.angle_beta   90.00
_cell.angle_gamma   90.00
#
_symmetry.space_group_name_H-M   'P 1'
#
loop_
_entity.id
_entity.type
_entity.pdbx_description
1 polymer ?
#
loop_
_entity_poly.entity_id
_entity_poly.type
_entity_poly.pdbx_seq_one_letter_code
_entity_poly.pdbx_strand_id
1 'polypeptide(L)'
;MGSADFWAEAFGPGKPRTPLEFTASALRAADAQVSNGRAVVAYLQNMGMPLYSCVPPTGYSNRGADWINPSSQLYRMNFGLDLAAGAIAGVSADARAMVRRMGGDSEDPRSVASTISAEIFGKGLSPSTLAAASRVAPGGPMSVAARVAGLCLASPEMQAR
;
A
#
# COMPACT_ATOMS: atom_id res chain seq x y z
N MET A 1 -11.48 -10.87 19.72
CA MET A 1 -11.26 -9.79 18.74
C MET A 1 -10.31 -10.33 17.67
N GLY A 2 -10.84 -10.71 16.49
CA GLY A 2 -10.04 -11.35 15.43
C GLY A 2 -10.70 -12.56 14.75
N SER A 3 -12.03 -12.60 14.66
CA SER A 3 -12.71 -13.64 13.87
C SER A 3 -12.48 -13.42 12.37
N ALA A 4 -12.61 -14.47 11.56
CA ALA A 4 -12.52 -14.38 10.10
C ALA A 4 -13.53 -13.37 9.51
N ASP A 5 -14.73 -13.27 10.12
CA ASP A 5 -15.80 -12.36 9.69
C ASP A 5 -15.40 -10.89 9.80
N PHE A 6 -14.69 -10.49 10.87
CA PHE A 6 -14.20 -9.12 11.05
C PHE A 6 -13.25 -8.71 9.91
N TRP A 7 -12.43 -9.65 9.43
CA TRP A 7 -11.48 -9.39 8.36
C TRP A 7 -12.09 -9.53 6.96
N ALA A 8 -13.09 -10.40 6.79
CA ALA A 8 -13.89 -10.47 5.58
C ALA A 8 -14.66 -9.17 5.33
N GLU A 9 -15.17 -8.55 6.40
CA GLU A 9 -15.79 -7.22 6.33
C GLU A 9 -14.77 -6.11 5.99
N ALA A 10 -13.55 -6.19 6.55
CA ALA A 10 -12.52 -5.19 6.33
C ALA A 10 -11.86 -5.24 4.92
N PHE A 11 -11.65 -6.43 4.35
CA PHE A 11 -10.90 -6.62 3.10
C PHE A 11 -11.76 -7.03 1.90
N GLY A 12 -13.07 -7.18 2.09
CA GLY A 12 -13.98 -7.71 1.09
C GLY A 12 -13.71 -9.20 0.78
N PRO A 13 -14.25 -9.73 -0.33
CA PRO A 13 -14.08 -11.15 -0.70
C PRO A 13 -12.67 -11.49 -1.21
N GLY A 14 -11.76 -10.51 -1.26
CA GLY A 14 -10.42 -10.69 -1.81
C GLY A 14 -9.52 -11.53 -0.91
N LYS A 15 -8.57 -12.26 -1.52
CA LYS A 15 -7.58 -13.03 -0.78
C LYS A 15 -6.52 -12.05 -0.23
N PRO A 16 -6.22 -12.05 1.08
CA PRO A 16 -5.13 -11.27 1.62
C PRO A 16 -3.80 -11.58 0.91
N ARG A 17 -3.09 -10.53 0.53
CA ARG A 17 -1.75 -10.62 -0.05
C ARG A 17 -0.77 -11.14 1.01
N THR A 18 0.21 -11.91 0.58
CA THR A 18 1.42 -12.13 1.39
C THR A 18 2.18 -10.80 1.56
N PRO A 19 3.04 -10.65 2.58
CA PRO A 19 3.86 -9.46 2.73
C PRO A 19 4.66 -9.10 1.47
N LEU A 20 5.27 -10.10 0.81
CA LEU A 20 6.00 -9.88 -0.43
C LEU A 20 5.10 -9.37 -1.57
N GLU A 21 3.92 -9.98 -1.75
CA GLU A 21 2.96 -9.54 -2.76
C GLU A 21 2.47 -8.11 -2.53
N PHE A 22 2.19 -7.76 -1.27
CA PHE A 22 1.79 -6.41 -0.87
C PHE A 22 2.91 -5.40 -1.19
N THR A 23 4.13 -5.64 -0.67
CA THR A 23 5.28 -4.76 -0.85
C THR A 23 5.63 -4.57 -2.32
N ALA A 24 5.72 -5.66 -3.10
CA ALA A 24 6.02 -5.57 -4.53
C ALA A 24 4.90 -4.85 -5.30
N SER A 25 3.64 -5.01 -4.88
CA SER A 25 2.52 -4.31 -5.52
C SER A 25 2.49 -2.83 -5.18
N ALA A 26 2.81 -2.45 -3.95
CA ALA A 26 2.88 -1.07 -3.53
C ALA A 26 4.03 -0.32 -4.21
N LEU A 27 5.21 -0.95 -4.32
CA LEU A 27 6.33 -0.40 -5.08
C LEU A 27 5.96 -0.17 -6.56
N ARG A 28 5.27 -1.14 -7.18
CA ARG A 28 4.80 -1.00 -8.56
C ARG A 28 3.74 0.09 -8.71
N ALA A 29 2.76 0.11 -7.81
CA ALA A 29 1.67 1.07 -7.81
C ALA A 29 2.16 2.51 -7.63
N ALA A 30 3.24 2.70 -6.85
CA ALA A 30 3.87 4.00 -6.61
C ALA A 30 4.87 4.41 -7.71
N ASP A 31 5.07 3.59 -8.74
CA ASP A 31 6.15 3.73 -9.72
C ASP A 31 7.51 3.99 -9.05
N ALA A 32 7.79 3.22 -8.00
CA ALA A 32 8.95 3.45 -7.15
C ALA A 32 10.23 2.86 -7.77
N GLN A 33 11.31 3.65 -7.74
CA GLN A 33 12.64 3.18 -8.08
C GLN A 33 13.39 2.71 -6.84
N VAL A 34 13.97 1.52 -6.90
CA VAL A 34 14.69 0.89 -5.78
C VAL A 34 16.17 0.80 -6.11
N SER A 35 16.98 1.67 -5.51
CA SER A 35 18.44 1.63 -5.62
C SER A 35 19.09 0.73 -4.57
N ASN A 36 18.44 0.57 -3.42
CA ASN A 36 18.87 -0.33 -2.35
C ASN A 36 17.67 -0.94 -1.62
N GLY A 37 17.55 -2.27 -1.65
CA GLY A 37 16.42 -3.00 -1.07
C GLY A 37 16.50 -3.27 0.44
N ARG A 38 17.57 -2.89 1.16
CA ARG A 38 17.75 -3.27 2.57
C ARG A 38 16.60 -2.80 3.47
N ALA A 39 16.15 -1.56 3.30
CA ALA A 39 15.02 -1.03 4.07
C ALA A 39 13.72 -1.80 3.75
N VAL A 40 13.48 -2.11 2.48
CA VAL A 40 12.33 -2.91 2.03
C VAL A 40 12.35 -4.31 2.66
N VAL A 41 13.52 -4.94 2.73
CA VAL A 41 13.69 -6.25 3.39
C VAL A 41 13.35 -6.17 4.88
N ALA A 42 13.72 -5.09 5.58
CA ALA A 42 13.36 -4.91 6.98
C ALA A 42 11.83 -4.82 7.19
N TYR A 43 11.10 -4.15 6.30
CA TYR A 43 9.62 -4.16 6.34
C TYR A 43 9.06 -5.57 6.19
N LEU A 44 9.59 -6.38 5.26
CA LEU A 44 9.17 -7.77 5.07
C LEU A 44 9.44 -8.63 6.32
N GLN A 45 10.57 -8.41 7.00
CA GLN A 45 10.88 -9.05 8.27
C GLN A 45 9.85 -8.69 9.35
N ASN A 46 9.53 -7.39 9.49
CA ASN A 46 8.53 -6.91 10.46
C ASN A 46 7.11 -7.41 10.17
N MET A 47 6.79 -7.67 8.90
CA MET A 47 5.53 -8.29 8.48
C MET A 47 5.52 -9.82 8.65
N GLY A 48 6.61 -10.44 9.12
CA GLY A 48 6.71 -11.88 9.39
C GLY A 48 7.14 -12.74 8.19
N MET A 49 7.67 -12.13 7.12
CA MET A 49 8.15 -12.84 5.93
C MET A 49 9.61 -12.45 5.60
N PRO A 50 10.58 -12.82 6.45
CA PRO A 50 12.00 -12.58 6.15
C PRO A 50 12.41 -13.31 4.86
N LEU A 51 12.93 -12.58 3.87
CA LEU A 51 13.31 -13.18 2.59
C LEU A 51 14.38 -14.26 2.76
N TYR A 52 14.21 -15.36 2.04
CA TYR A 52 15.13 -16.52 2.04
C TYR A 52 15.40 -17.13 3.43
N SER A 53 14.53 -16.88 4.40
CA SER A 53 14.69 -17.32 5.79
C SER A 53 13.53 -18.19 6.25
N CYS A 54 12.86 -18.87 5.32
CA CYS A 54 11.77 -19.78 5.63
C CYS A 54 12.36 -21.11 6.14
N VAL A 55 12.06 -21.47 7.38
CA VAL A 55 12.55 -22.71 8.00
C VAL A 55 11.91 -23.98 7.38
N PRO A 56 10.59 -24.02 7.13
CA PRO A 56 9.98 -25.19 6.50
C PRO A 56 10.47 -25.40 5.06
N PRO A 57 10.67 -26.66 4.63
CA PRO A 57 11.09 -26.96 3.25
C PRO A 57 10.00 -26.65 2.22
N THR A 58 8.76 -26.42 2.66
CA THR A 58 7.63 -26.03 1.82
C THR A 58 7.66 -24.56 1.41
N GLY A 59 8.54 -23.75 2.01
CA GLY A 59 8.52 -22.30 1.87
C GLY A 59 7.34 -21.63 2.61
N TYR A 60 7.16 -20.33 2.33
CA TYR A 60 6.12 -19.51 2.96
C TYR A 60 4.73 -19.88 2.47
N SER A 61 3.74 -19.82 3.38
CA SER A 61 2.35 -20.13 3.03
C SER A 61 1.83 -19.20 1.93
N ASN A 62 1.10 -19.76 0.98
CA ASN A 62 0.33 -19.00 0.00
C ASN A 62 -1.17 -18.95 0.38
N ARG A 63 -1.57 -19.30 1.61
CA ARG A 63 -2.96 -19.13 2.08
C ARG A 63 -3.12 -17.75 2.67
N GLY A 64 -4.10 -16.98 2.19
CA GLY A 64 -4.30 -15.60 2.64
C GLY A 64 -4.58 -15.50 4.14
N ALA A 65 -5.35 -16.45 4.69
CA ALA A 65 -5.68 -16.53 6.11
C ALA A 65 -4.44 -16.59 7.03
N ASP A 66 -3.34 -17.19 6.56
CA ASP A 66 -2.09 -17.28 7.35
C ASP A 66 -1.38 -15.92 7.47
N TRP A 67 -1.79 -14.92 6.68
CA TRP A 67 -1.22 -13.56 6.65
C TRP A 67 -2.15 -12.49 7.22
N ILE A 68 -3.25 -12.90 7.84
CA ILE A 68 -4.16 -12.00 8.56
C ILE A 68 -3.72 -11.95 10.03
N ASN A 69 -3.06 -10.86 10.43
CA ASN A 69 -2.89 -10.53 11.85
C ASN A 69 -2.78 -9.00 12.03
N PRO A 70 -3.27 -8.42 13.15
CA PRO A 70 -3.29 -6.97 13.35
C PRO A 70 -1.92 -6.29 13.19
N SER A 71 -0.86 -6.90 13.73
CA SER A 71 0.48 -6.31 13.71
C SER A 71 1.03 -6.17 12.30
N SER A 72 0.90 -7.21 11.46
CA SER A 72 1.37 -7.18 10.08
C SER A 72 0.59 -6.17 9.24
N GLN A 73 -0.72 -6.01 9.47
CA GLN A 73 -1.53 -5.01 8.78
C GLN A 73 -1.08 -3.58 9.11
N LEU A 74 -0.74 -3.30 10.37
CA LEU A 74 -0.17 -2.00 10.74
C LEU A 74 1.16 -1.72 10.03
N TYR A 75 2.06 -2.70 9.98
CA TYR A 75 3.32 -2.55 9.23
C TYR A 75 3.10 -2.30 7.74
N ARG A 76 2.05 -2.88 7.14
CA ARG A 76 1.71 -2.65 5.74
C ARG A 76 1.16 -1.25 5.50
N MET A 77 0.30 -0.74 6.39
CA MET A 77 -0.16 0.65 6.33
C MET A 77 1.01 1.62 6.44
N ASN A 78 1.92 1.39 7.40
CA ASN A 78 3.12 2.21 7.56
C ASN A 78 4.00 2.15 6.31
N PHE A 79 4.22 0.97 5.72
CA PHE A 79 4.96 0.85 4.47
C PHE A 79 4.36 1.68 3.34
N GLY A 80 3.03 1.67 3.16
CA GLY A 80 2.36 2.47 2.14
C GLY A 80 2.52 3.98 2.35
N LEU A 81 2.40 4.44 3.61
CA LEU A 81 2.60 5.84 3.98
C LEU A 81 4.06 6.28 3.80
N ASP A 82 5.01 5.48 4.29
CA ASP A 82 6.44 5.77 4.22
C ASP A 82 6.94 5.75 2.77
N LEU A 83 6.42 4.84 1.94
CA LEU A 83 6.72 4.77 0.51
C LEU A 83 6.27 6.04 -0.20
N ALA A 84 5.02 6.45 0.00
CA ALA A 84 4.49 7.66 -0.62
C ALA A 84 5.16 8.95 -0.10
N ALA A 85 5.64 8.92 1.15
CA ALA A 85 6.41 10.01 1.75
C ALA A 85 7.87 10.08 1.28
N GLY A 86 8.37 9.05 0.57
CA GLY A 86 9.79 8.94 0.25
C GLY A 86 10.68 8.71 1.48
N ALA A 87 10.13 8.14 2.55
CA ALA A 87 10.82 7.91 3.83
C ALA A 87 11.62 6.59 3.86
N ILE A 88 11.46 5.74 2.85
CA ILE A 88 12.15 4.44 2.78
C ILE A 88 13.52 4.62 2.15
N ALA A 89 14.58 4.44 2.94
CA ALA A 89 15.96 4.57 2.47
C ALA A 89 16.25 3.62 1.28
N GLY A 90 16.80 4.18 0.20
CA GLY A 90 17.11 3.43 -1.03
C GLY A 90 15.91 3.23 -1.96
N VAL A 91 14.77 3.86 -1.67
CA VAL A 91 13.58 3.85 -2.53
C VAL A 91 13.14 5.28 -2.78
N SER A 92 12.82 5.60 -4.04
CA SER A 92 12.27 6.90 -4.43
C SER A 92 10.97 6.72 -5.21
N ALA A 93 9.93 7.45 -4.83
CA ALA A 93 8.66 7.52 -5.55
C ALA A 93 8.26 8.99 -5.71
N ASP A 94 7.89 9.40 -6.91
CA ASP A 94 7.40 10.76 -7.18
C ASP A 94 5.90 10.71 -7.47
N ALA A 95 5.10 10.84 -6.41
CA ALA A 95 3.64 10.82 -6.51
C ALA A 95 3.09 11.94 -7.40
N ARG A 96 3.75 13.11 -7.47
CA ARG A 96 3.30 14.21 -8.34
C ARG A 96 3.52 13.87 -9.80
N ALA A 97 4.74 13.43 -10.15
CA ALA A 97 5.04 13.01 -11.51
C ALA A 97 4.16 11.84 -11.94
N MET A 98 3.95 10.87 -11.05
CA MET A 98 3.05 9.74 -11.27
C MET A 98 1.63 10.20 -11.62
N VAL A 99 1.01 11.03 -10.79
CA VAL A 99 -0.36 11.53 -11.03
C VAL A 99 -0.45 12.36 -12.33
N ARG A 100 0.54 13.22 -12.60
CA ARG A 100 0.57 14.04 -13.82
C ARG A 100 0.68 13.19 -15.09
N ARG A 101 1.49 12.13 -15.08
CA ARG A 101 1.59 11.19 -16.22
C ARG A 101 0.28 10.45 -16.47
N MET A 102 -0.49 10.19 -15.41
CA MET A 102 -1.84 9.62 -15.47
C MET A 102 -2.91 10.66 -15.84
N GLY A 103 -2.55 11.92 -16.09
CA GLY A 103 -3.47 12.99 -16.49
C GLY A 103 -4.25 13.65 -15.35
N GLY A 104 -3.89 13.40 -14.09
CA GLY A 104 -4.50 14.04 -12.92
C GLY A 104 -3.83 15.36 -12.51
N ASP A 105 -4.56 16.19 -11.78
CA ASP A 105 -4.03 17.38 -11.09
C ASP A 105 -3.39 16.94 -9.76
N SER A 106 -2.07 17.12 -9.63
CA SER A 106 -1.31 16.70 -8.46
C SER A 106 -1.57 17.54 -7.20
N GLU A 107 -2.19 18.71 -7.35
CA GLU A 107 -2.47 19.62 -6.23
C GLU A 107 -3.93 19.56 -5.76
N ASP A 108 -4.85 18.96 -6.53
CA ASP A 108 -6.22 18.68 -6.11
C ASP A 108 -6.35 17.26 -5.50
N PRO A 109 -6.64 17.12 -4.19
CA PRO A 109 -6.81 15.82 -3.56
C PRO A 109 -7.85 14.91 -4.23
N ARG A 110 -8.94 15.50 -4.77
CA ARG A 110 -10.01 14.75 -5.42
C ARG A 110 -9.54 14.20 -6.76
N SER A 111 -8.88 15.05 -7.56
CA SER A 111 -8.24 14.63 -8.81
C SER A 111 -7.27 13.49 -8.56
N VAL A 112 -6.31 13.64 -7.64
CA VAL A 112 -5.34 12.58 -7.28
C VAL A 112 -6.03 11.28 -6.91
N ALA A 113 -7.01 11.33 -5.99
CA ALA A 113 -7.67 10.12 -5.49
C ALA A 113 -8.45 9.41 -6.60
N SER A 114 -9.14 10.16 -7.47
CA SER A 114 -9.89 9.60 -8.59
C SER A 114 -8.97 9.00 -9.67
N THR A 115 -7.85 9.65 -9.97
CA THR A 115 -6.85 9.17 -10.92
C THR A 115 -6.18 7.89 -10.41
N ILE A 116 -5.73 7.86 -9.15
CA ILE A 116 -5.14 6.65 -8.56
C ILE A 116 -6.17 5.52 -8.53
N SER A 117 -7.41 5.80 -8.14
CA SER A 117 -8.48 4.80 -8.15
C SER A 117 -8.66 4.19 -9.55
N ALA A 118 -8.72 5.03 -10.60
CA ALA A 118 -8.93 4.58 -11.96
C ALA A 118 -7.73 3.78 -12.52
N GLU A 119 -6.52 4.32 -12.41
CA GLU A 119 -5.35 3.79 -13.11
C GLU A 119 -4.65 2.66 -12.35
N ILE A 120 -4.63 2.71 -11.02
CA ILE A 120 -3.94 1.71 -10.19
C ILE A 120 -4.90 0.61 -9.73
N PHE A 121 -6.11 0.99 -9.32
CA PHE A 121 -7.07 0.07 -8.71
C PHE A 121 -8.22 -0.32 -9.64
N GLY A 122 -8.24 0.15 -10.90
CA GLY A 122 -9.31 -0.18 -11.84
C GLY A 122 -10.70 0.26 -11.37
N LYS A 123 -10.77 1.37 -10.63
CA LYS A 123 -11.94 1.89 -9.89
C LYS A 123 -12.41 0.99 -8.73
N GLY A 124 -11.53 0.11 -8.24
CA GLY A 124 -11.82 -0.84 -7.16
C GLY A 124 -11.71 -0.29 -5.74
N LEU A 125 -11.31 0.97 -5.54
CA LEU A 125 -11.32 1.59 -4.20
C LEU A 125 -12.76 1.76 -3.70
N SER A 126 -13.02 1.37 -2.46
CA SER A 126 -14.32 1.56 -1.83
C SER A 126 -14.68 3.05 -1.69
N PRO A 127 -15.98 3.38 -1.60
CA PRO A 127 -16.42 4.75 -1.41
C PRO A 127 -15.82 5.42 -0.16
N SER A 128 -15.60 4.66 0.93
CA SER A 128 -15.00 5.17 2.16
C SER A 128 -13.51 5.47 1.97
N THR A 129 -12.74 4.58 1.34
CA THR A 129 -11.33 4.82 1.00
C THR A 129 -11.18 6.04 0.10
N LEU A 130 -11.99 6.10 -0.98
CA LEU A 130 -11.95 7.22 -1.91
C LEU A 130 -12.32 8.54 -1.23
N ALA A 131 -13.34 8.53 -0.36
CA ALA A 131 -13.74 9.72 0.39
C ALA A 131 -12.67 10.16 1.40
N ALA A 132 -11.99 9.24 2.08
CA ALA A 132 -10.89 9.57 2.98
C ALA A 132 -9.71 10.19 2.23
N ALA A 133 -9.30 9.58 1.11
CA ALA A 133 -8.23 10.07 0.24
C ALA A 133 -8.57 11.45 -0.36
N SER A 134 -9.82 11.67 -0.76
CA SER A 134 -10.28 12.94 -1.38
C SER A 134 -10.43 14.11 -0.40
N ARG A 135 -10.37 13.87 0.92
CA ARG A 135 -10.53 14.90 1.97
C ARG A 135 -9.21 15.34 2.59
N VAL A 136 -8.08 14.88 2.05
CA VAL A 136 -6.75 15.32 2.47
C VAL A 136 -6.68 16.85 2.33
N ALA A 137 -6.47 17.53 3.46
CA ALA A 137 -6.38 19.00 3.47
C ALA A 137 -5.23 19.47 2.58
N PRO A 138 -5.36 20.57 1.82
CA PRO A 138 -4.24 21.16 1.11
C PRO A 138 -3.19 21.69 2.10
N GLY A 139 -1.91 21.60 1.75
CA GLY A 139 -0.79 22.09 2.55
C GLY A 139 -0.15 21.05 3.48
N GLY A 140 0.91 21.47 4.19
CA GLY A 140 1.75 20.61 5.03
C GLY A 140 3.13 20.33 4.43
N PRO A 141 4.00 19.60 5.15
CA PRO A 141 5.38 19.34 4.73
C PRO A 141 5.47 18.39 3.52
N MET A 142 4.44 17.58 3.29
CA MET A 142 4.34 16.64 2.17
C MET A 142 3.39 17.17 1.10
N SER A 143 3.66 16.81 -0.16
CA SER A 143 2.74 17.13 -1.26
C SER A 143 1.36 16.49 -1.07
N VAL A 144 0.32 17.13 -1.61
CA VAL A 144 -1.04 16.58 -1.65
C VAL A 144 -1.01 15.20 -2.30
N ALA A 145 -0.37 15.07 -3.47
CA ALA A 145 -0.22 13.80 -4.17
C ALA A 145 0.38 12.68 -3.29
N ALA A 146 1.46 12.97 -2.55
CA ALA A 146 2.09 11.99 -1.67
C ALA A 146 1.16 11.54 -0.54
N ARG A 147 0.43 12.47 0.09
CA ARG A 147 -0.48 12.15 1.19
C ARG A 147 -1.67 11.32 0.72
N VAL A 148 -2.25 11.68 -0.43
CA VAL A 148 -3.37 10.93 -1.04
C VAL A 148 -2.89 9.56 -1.50
N ALA A 149 -1.75 9.47 -2.19
CA ALA A 149 -1.17 8.20 -2.62
C ALA A 149 -0.87 7.28 -1.41
N GLY A 150 -0.33 7.83 -0.32
CA GLY A 150 -0.06 7.08 0.90
C GLY A 150 -1.33 6.45 1.49
N LEU A 151 -2.44 7.20 1.52
CA LEU A 151 -3.73 6.66 1.98
C LEU A 151 -4.27 5.57 1.05
N CYS A 152 -4.14 5.72 -0.26
CA CYS A 152 -4.52 4.69 -1.22
C CYS A 152 -3.66 3.43 -1.10
N LEU A 153 -2.35 3.57 -0.88
CA LEU A 153 -1.44 2.42 -0.72
C LEU A 153 -1.57 1.74 0.65
N ALA A 154 -2.03 2.47 1.66
CA ALA A 154 -2.33 1.93 2.98
C ALA A 154 -3.76 1.37 3.10
N SER A 155 -4.57 1.43 2.03
CA SER A 155 -5.99 1.10 2.09
C SER A 155 -6.25 -0.42 2.22
N PRO A 156 -7.43 -0.83 2.71
CA PRO A 156 -7.80 -2.24 2.78
C PRO A 156 -7.79 -2.95 1.42
N GLU A 157 -8.16 -2.24 0.34
CA GLU A 157 -8.14 -2.78 -1.03
C GLU A 157 -6.73 -3.12 -1.49
N MET A 158 -5.72 -2.40 -1.01
CA MET A 158 -4.33 -2.72 -1.28
C MET A 158 -3.86 -3.99 -0.55
N GLN A 159 -4.51 -4.36 0.56
CA GLN A 159 -4.19 -5.54 1.36
C GLN A 159 -4.63 -6.85 0.73
N ALA A 160 -5.59 -6.80 -0.20
CA ALA A 160 -6.20 -7.97 -0.82
C ALA A 160 -6.02 -7.98 -2.35
N ARG A 161 -6.27 -9.14 -2.96
CA ARG A 161 -6.33 -9.34 -4.41
C ARG A 161 -7.54 -10.18 -4.80
#